data_AF-A0A8S7LCE1-F1
#
_entry.id   AF-A0A8S7LCE1-F1
#
_cell.length_a   1.000
_cell.length_b   1.000
_cell.length_c   1.000
_cell.angle_alpha   90.00
_cell.angle_beta   90.00
_cell.angle_gamma   90.00
#
_symmetry.space_group_name_H-M   'P 1'
#
loop_
_entity.id
_entity.type
_entity.pdbx_description
1 polymer ?
#
loop_
_entity_poly.entity_id
_entity_poly.type
_entity_poly.pdbx_seq_one_letter_code
_entity_poly.pdbx_strand_id
1 'polypeptide(L)' 'MRQVNRWFKDHYGVPVRVIRWEPETQRVIYLREGYEHECF' A
#
# COMPACT_ATOMS: atom_id res chain seq x y z
N MET A 1 -14.44 6.57 -5.77
CA MET A 1 -13.88 5.57 -4.83
C MET A 1 -12.71 4.90 -5.53
N ARG A 2 -11.46 5.24 -5.16
CA ARG A 2 -10.25 4.64 -5.79
C ARG A 2 -10.12 3.19 -5.29
N GLN A 3 -9.85 2.25 -6.20
CA GLN A 3 -9.73 0.83 -5.89
C GLN A 3 -8.61 0.58 -4.87
N VAL A 4 -9.00 0.36 -3.61
CA VAL A 4 -8.18 -0.32 -2.60
C VAL A 4 -8.22 -1.83 -2.85
N ASN A 5 -7.18 -2.57 -2.45
CA ASN A 5 -6.93 -4.00 -2.75
C ASN A 5 -6.25 -4.33 -4.09
N ARG A 6 -5.45 -3.40 -4.65
CA ARG A 6 -4.51 -3.76 -5.72
C ARG A 6 -3.17 -4.17 -5.14
N TRP A 7 -2.58 -5.20 -5.73
CA TRP A 7 -1.24 -5.68 -5.43
C TRP A 7 -0.22 -5.07 -6.37
N PHE A 8 0.93 -4.70 -5.81
CA PHE A 8 2.08 -4.16 -6.52
C PHE A 8 3.35 -4.83 -6.01
N LYS A 9 4.44 -4.67 -6.75
CA LYS A 9 5.78 -4.99 -6.26
C LYS A 9 6.47 -3.69 -5.91
N ASP A 10 7.08 -3.60 -4.74
CA ASP A 10 7.92 -2.46 -4.39
C ASP A 10 9.26 -2.50 -5.17
N HIS A 11 10.14 -1.52 -4.94
CA HIS A 11 11.44 -1.44 -5.59
C HIS A 11 12.33 -2.68 -5.37
N TYR A 12 12.18 -3.36 -4.23
CA TYR A 12 12.87 -4.61 -3.88
C TYR A 12 12.16 -5.87 -4.41
N GLY A 13 11.04 -5.73 -5.11
CA GLY A 13 10.28 -6.84 -5.68
C GLY A 13 9.34 -7.55 -4.70
N VAL A 14 9.15 -7.01 -3.49
CA VAL A 14 8.26 -7.58 -2.48
C VAL A 14 6.80 -7.24 -2.81
N PRO A 15 5.88 -8.21 -2.71
CA PRO A 15 4.45 -7.95 -2.89
C PRO A 15 3.91 -7.07 -1.76
N VAL A 16 3.32 -5.94 -2.16
CA VAL A 16 2.60 -5.01 -1.28
C VAL A 16 1.19 -4.78 -1.80
N ARG A 17 0.23 -4.64 -0.89
CA ARG A 17 -1.17 -4.33 -1.22
C ARG A 17 -1.52 -2.91 -0.83
N VAL A 18 -2.22 -2.19 -1.70
CA VAL A 18 -2.79 -0.89 -1.36
C VAL A 18 -3.99 -1.10 -0.45
N ILE A 19 -3.90 -0.63 0.79
CA ILE A 19 -4.99 -0.78 1.77
C ILE A 19 -5.85 0.48 1.87
N ARG A 20 -5.25 1.66 1.70
CA ARG A 20 -5.98 2.94 1.73
C ARG A 20 -5.25 4.03 0.96
N TRP A 21 -5.99 5.06 0.57
CA TRP A 21 -5.43 6.31 0.08
C TRP A 21 -5.86 7.43 1.01
N GLU A 22 -4.91 8.24 1.46
CA GLU A 22 -5.14 9.36 2.36
C GLU A 22 -5.22 10.66 1.55
N PRO A 23 -6.43 11.28 1.41
CA PRO A 23 -6.59 12.49 0.61
C PRO A 23 -5.86 13.70 1.19
N GLU A 24 -5.78 13.78 2.52
CA GLU A 24 -5.21 14.93 3.24
C GLU A 24 -3.72 15.10 2.94
N THR A 25 -2.99 13.99 2.84
CA THR A 25 -1.56 13.96 2.52
C THR A 25 -1.28 13.52 1.08
N GLN A 26 -2.32 13.16 0.33
CA GLN A 26 -2.25 12.55 -1.00
C GLN A 26 -1.40 11.28 -1.06
N ARG A 27 -1.28 10.55 0.06
CA ARG A 27 -0.44 9.34 0.18
C ARG A 27 -1.22 8.07 -0.11
N VAL A 28 -0.55 7.11 -0.75
CA VAL A 28 -1.05 5.74 -0.88
C VAL A 28 -0.42 4.94 0.24
N ILE A 29 -1.24 4.24 1.02
CA ILE A 29 -0.78 3.39 2.10
C ILE A 29 -0.75 1.95 1.62
N TYR A 30 0.43 1.34 1.78
CA TYR A 30 0.68 -0.03 1.41
C TYR A 30 0.82 -0.89 2.66
N LEU A 31 0.44 -2.16 2.54
CA LEU A 31 0.74 -3.20 3.51
C LEU A 31 1.57 -4.27 2.84
N ARG A 32 2.65 -4.68 3.50
CA ARG A 32 3.49 -5.79 3.08
C ARG A 32 2.98 -7.10 3.70
N GLU A 33 3.03 -8.19 2.94
CA GLU A 33 2.69 -9.50 3.46
C GLU A 33 3.73 -9.96 4.50
N GLY A 34 3.27 -10.37 5.69
CA GLY A 34 4.14 -10.76 6.80
C GLY A 34 4.77 -9.59 7.57
N TYR A 35 4.30 -8.36 7.35
CA TYR A 35 4.75 -7.18 8.10
C TYR A 35 3.54 -6.42 8.63
N GLU A 36 3.44 -6.27 9.94
CA GLU A 36 2.26 -5.69 10.61
C GLU A 36 2.19 -4.16 10.49
N HIS A 37 3.27 -3.50 10.08
CA HIS A 37 3.32 -2.05 9.96
C HIS A 37 2.94 -1.56 8.56
N GLU A 38 2.19 -0.45 8.53
CA GLU A 38 1.84 0.28 7.31
C GLU A 38 3.08 0.97 6.71
N CYS A 39 3.20 0.93 5.38
CA CYS A 39 4.26 1.60 4.64
C CYS A 39 3.72 2.77 3.81
N PHE A 40 4.52 3.83 3.68
CA PHE A 40 4.23 5.09 2.99
C PHE A 40 5.11 5.26 1.75
#